data_AF-A0ABC8LC62-F1
#
_entry.id   AF-A0ABC8LC62-F1
#
_cell.length_a   1.000
_cell.length_b   1.000
_cell.length_c   1.000
_cell.angle_alpha   90.00
_cell.angle_beta   90.00
_cell.angle_gamma   90.00
#
_symmetry.space_group_name_H-M   'P 1'
#
loop_
_entity.id
_entity.type
_entity.pdbx_description
1 polymer ?
#
loop_
_entity_poly.entity_id
_entity_poly.type
_entity_poly.pdbx_seq_one_letter_code
_entity_poly.pdbx_strand_id
1 'polypeptide(L)'
;MTEHKFWYLKACASLEEGYQPPVTFVVVQKRHHTRLFAHNHNDRTVVDTSICHPREFDFYLCSHAGIQVCEMHSLPSYPRSPCIRKGWVARQFAKLIIFTGFMGFIIEQYINPIVRNSKHPLKGDLLYGIERVLKLSVPNLYVWLCMFYCFFHLWLNILAELLCFGDREFYKDWWNAKSVGDYWRMWNMPVHKWMVRHVYFHACAGIYQK
;
A
#
# COMPACT_ATOMS: atom_id res chain seq x y z
N MET A 1 -10.95 -38.48 12.21
CA MET A 1 -10.09 -38.87 11.07
C MET A 1 -10.44 -40.23 10.47
N THR A 2 -11.10 -41.12 11.22
CA THR A 2 -11.52 -42.47 10.79
C THR A 2 -12.58 -42.49 9.69
N GLU A 3 -13.55 -41.57 9.74
CA GLU A 3 -14.65 -41.46 8.76
C GLU A 3 -14.18 -41.17 7.33
N HIS A 4 -13.30 -40.17 7.14
CA HIS A 4 -12.82 -39.80 5.80
C HIS A 4 -11.92 -40.86 5.17
N LYS A 5 -11.12 -41.56 6.00
CA LYS A 5 -10.30 -42.69 5.55
C LYS A 5 -11.20 -43.85 5.06
N PHE A 6 -12.30 -44.10 5.76
CA PHE A 6 -13.25 -45.16 5.40
C PHE A 6 -13.89 -44.93 4.02
N TRP A 7 -14.38 -43.71 3.75
CA TRP A 7 -14.98 -43.37 2.46
C TRP A 7 -14.00 -43.45 1.29
N TYR A 8 -12.75 -43.02 1.52
CA TYR A 8 -11.70 -43.10 0.51
C TYR A 8 -11.37 -44.55 0.14
N LEU A 9 -11.18 -45.42 1.13
CA LEU A 9 -10.87 -46.83 0.88
C LEU A 9 -12.03 -47.56 0.17
N LYS A 10 -13.28 -47.20 0.51
CA LYS A 10 -14.46 -47.72 -0.18
C LYS A 10 -14.52 -47.28 -1.65
N ALA A 11 -14.11 -46.04 -1.96
CA ALA A 11 -14.03 -45.55 -3.33
C ALA A 11 -12.91 -46.25 -4.13
N CYS A 12 -11.73 -46.48 -3.53
CA CYS A 12 -10.65 -47.23 -4.16
C CYS A 12 -11.04 -48.68 -4.46
N ALA A 13 -11.74 -49.34 -3.54
CA ALA A 13 -12.25 -50.71 -3.74
C ALA A 13 -13.33 -50.81 -4.83
N SER A 14 -14.02 -49.71 -5.15
CA SER A 14 -15.01 -49.68 -6.24
C SER A 14 -14.40 -49.52 -7.64
N LEU A 15 -13.13 -49.10 -7.73
CA LEU A 15 -12.43 -48.92 -8.99
C LEU A 15 -11.79 -50.23 -9.48
N GLU A 16 -11.12 -50.98 -8.60
CA GLU A 16 -10.48 -52.25 -8.94
C GLU A 16 -10.26 -53.11 -7.67
N GLU A 17 -10.50 -54.44 -7.77
CA GLU A 17 -10.31 -55.35 -6.63
C GLU A 17 -8.82 -55.46 -6.27
N GLY A 18 -8.45 -55.01 -5.07
CA GLY A 18 -7.08 -55.08 -4.55
C GLY A 18 -6.23 -53.82 -4.71
N TYR A 19 -6.79 -52.73 -5.26
CA TYR A 19 -6.07 -51.47 -5.44
C TYR A 19 -5.81 -50.74 -4.10
N GLN A 20 -4.55 -50.75 -3.64
CA GLN A 20 -4.10 -50.09 -2.41
C GLN A 20 -2.96 -49.10 -2.68
N PRO A 21 -3.26 -47.87 -3.12
CA PRO A 21 -2.23 -46.86 -3.31
C PRO A 21 -1.69 -46.39 -1.94
N PRO A 22 -0.40 -46.01 -1.84
CA PRO A 22 0.12 -45.34 -0.67
C PRO A 22 -0.53 -43.95 -0.53
N VAL A 23 -1.25 -43.72 0.57
CA VAL A 23 -2.06 -42.51 0.78
C VAL A 23 -1.57 -41.76 2.02
N THR A 24 -1.21 -40.49 1.84
CA THR A 24 -0.85 -39.58 2.92
C THR A 24 -1.99 -38.60 3.16
N PHE A 25 -2.53 -38.59 4.38
CA PHE A 25 -3.55 -37.63 4.78
C PHE A 25 -2.90 -36.43 5.47
N VAL A 26 -3.01 -35.25 4.85
CA VAL A 26 -2.53 -34.00 5.43
C VAL A 26 -3.73 -33.23 6.00
N VAL A 27 -3.72 -32.96 7.30
CA VAL A 27 -4.74 -32.16 7.95
C VAL A 27 -4.28 -30.71 7.98
N VAL A 28 -5.07 -29.81 7.38
CA VAL A 28 -4.74 -28.39 7.31
C VAL A 28 -5.53 -27.61 8.36
N GLN A 29 -4.83 -26.97 9.29
CA GLN A 29 -5.44 -26.07 10.27
C GLN A 29 -5.21 -24.61 9.87
N LYS A 30 -6.28 -23.90 9.50
CA LYS A 30 -6.21 -22.48 9.07
C LYS A 30 -6.11 -21.48 10.22
N ARG A 31 -6.46 -21.86 11.44
CA ARG A 31 -6.47 -20.98 12.62
C ARG A 31 -5.58 -21.59 13.71
N HIS A 32 -4.40 -21.01 13.88
CA HIS A 32 -3.44 -21.37 14.94
C HIS A 32 -3.00 -20.09 15.67
N HIS A 33 -2.61 -20.21 16.94
CA HIS A 33 -2.12 -19.08 17.74
C HIS A 33 -0.62 -18.79 17.51
N THR A 34 0.08 -19.68 16.82
CA THR A 34 1.50 -19.54 16.48
C THR A 34 1.70 -18.43 15.44
N ARG A 35 2.61 -17.49 15.68
CA ARG A 35 3.07 -16.52 14.67
C ARG A 35 4.55 -16.73 14.42
N LEU A 36 4.92 -16.87 13.15
CA LEU A 36 6.29 -17.09 12.72
C LEU A 36 6.82 -15.80 12.07
N PHE A 37 8.05 -15.43 12.40
CA PHE A 37 8.72 -14.24 11.86
C PHE A 37 10.05 -14.68 11.24
N ALA A 38 10.32 -14.24 10.01
CA ALA A 38 11.62 -14.44 9.38
C ALA A 38 12.64 -13.52 10.06
N HIS A 39 13.78 -14.07 10.44
CA HIS A 39 14.90 -13.31 10.98
C HIS A 39 15.89 -12.92 9.86
N ASN A 40 15.92 -13.66 8.76
CA ASN A 40 16.83 -13.43 7.65
C ASN A 40 16.13 -13.58 6.28
N HIS A 41 16.65 -12.90 5.25
CA HIS A 41 16.05 -12.93 3.90
C HIS A 41 16.12 -14.32 3.23
N ASN A 42 17.03 -15.18 3.70
CA ASN A 42 17.18 -16.56 3.24
C ASN A 42 16.34 -17.57 4.03
N ASP A 43 15.52 -17.14 4.99
CA ASP A 43 14.69 -18.05 5.77
C ASP A 43 13.63 -18.70 4.87
N ARG A 44 13.52 -20.03 4.99
CA ARG A 44 12.63 -20.84 4.14
C ARG A 44 11.18 -20.68 4.61
N THR A 45 10.26 -20.87 3.68
CA THR A 45 8.80 -20.76 3.90
C THR A 45 8.20 -21.94 4.67
N VAL A 46 8.99 -22.96 5.00
CA VAL A 46 8.56 -24.16 5.71
C VAL A 46 9.28 -24.22 7.05
N VAL A 47 8.52 -24.39 8.14
CA VAL A 47 9.05 -24.60 9.49
C VAL A 47 8.64 -26.00 9.94
N ASP A 48 9.63 -26.88 10.07
CA ASP A 48 9.47 -28.28 10.47
C ASP A 48 10.20 -28.60 11.80
N THR A 49 11.00 -27.66 12.31
CA THR A 49 11.86 -27.88 13.48
C THR A 49 11.36 -27.10 14.71
N SER A 50 11.54 -27.65 15.92
CA SER A 50 11.36 -27.03 17.25
C SER A 50 9.94 -26.69 17.76
N ILE A 51 9.02 -26.22 16.91
CA ILE A 51 7.65 -25.84 17.31
C ILE A 51 6.64 -26.98 17.08
N CYS A 52 7.04 -27.99 16.31
CA CYS A 52 6.25 -29.17 16.00
C CYS A 52 6.32 -30.20 17.13
N HIS A 53 5.26 -30.97 17.32
CA HIS A 53 5.22 -32.00 18.35
C HIS A 53 6.24 -33.12 18.01
N PRO A 54 7.12 -33.55 18.93
CA PRO A 54 8.23 -34.47 18.62
C PRO A 54 7.80 -35.88 18.20
N ARG A 55 6.51 -36.21 18.34
CA ARG A 55 5.92 -37.49 17.94
C ARG A 55 4.87 -37.39 16.83
N GLU A 56 4.45 -36.18 16.46
CA GLU A 56 3.46 -35.97 15.38
C GLU A 56 4.16 -35.30 14.19
N PHE A 57 3.89 -35.74 12.97
CA PHE A 57 4.48 -35.18 11.75
C PHE A 57 3.79 -33.87 11.38
N ASP A 58 3.99 -32.85 12.20
CA ASP A 58 3.47 -31.51 11.98
C ASP A 58 4.50 -30.64 11.28
N PHE A 59 4.05 -29.78 10.39
CA PHE A 59 4.87 -28.75 9.75
C PHE A 59 4.03 -27.52 9.51
N TYR A 60 4.66 -26.35 9.60
CA TYR A 60 4.03 -25.07 9.32
C TYR A 60 4.50 -24.56 7.96
N LEU A 61 3.54 -24.29 7.07
CA LEU A 61 3.78 -23.65 5.78
C LEU A 61 3.38 -22.18 5.86
N CYS A 62 4.35 -21.29 5.74
CA CYS A 62 4.12 -19.86 5.58
C CYS A 62 3.95 -19.54 4.09
N SER A 63 2.75 -19.10 3.69
CA SER A 63 2.55 -18.58 2.34
C SER A 63 3.28 -17.25 2.17
N HIS A 64 3.80 -16.98 0.97
CA HIS A 64 4.53 -15.75 0.65
C HIS A 64 3.70 -14.49 0.99
N ALA A 65 2.38 -14.53 0.74
CA ALA A 65 1.46 -13.46 1.10
C ALA A 65 1.27 -13.31 2.63
N GLY A 66 1.29 -14.41 3.38
CA GLY A 66 1.19 -14.38 4.85
C GLY A 66 2.42 -13.77 5.51
N ILE A 67 3.61 -14.06 4.97
CA ILE A 67 4.89 -13.46 5.42
C ILE A 67 4.85 -11.95 5.21
N GLN A 68 4.45 -11.49 4.02
CA GLN A 68 4.38 -10.06 3.70
C GLN A 68 3.40 -9.29 4.61
N VAL A 69 2.26 -9.90 4.95
CA VAL A 69 1.29 -9.30 5.89
C VAL A 69 1.81 -9.31 7.32
N CYS A 70 2.46 -10.39 7.77
CA CYS A 70 3.02 -10.48 9.11
C CYS A 70 4.18 -9.49 9.30
N GLU A 71 5.11 -9.42 8.35
CA GLU A 71 6.22 -8.46 8.30
C GLU A 71 5.71 -7.01 8.34
N MET A 72 4.63 -6.71 7.62
CA MET A 72 3.99 -5.40 7.66
C MET A 72 3.31 -5.09 9.01
N HIS A 73 2.95 -6.11 9.80
CA HIS A 73 2.33 -5.97 11.12
C HIS A 73 3.35 -6.03 12.28
N SER A 74 4.56 -6.54 12.03
CA SER A 74 5.61 -6.79 13.01
C SER A 74 6.90 -6.03 12.73
N LEU A 75 6.85 -4.81 12.23
CA LEU A 75 8.02 -3.92 12.20
C LEU A 75 8.07 -3.08 13.49
N PRO A 76 8.67 -3.55 14.61
CA PRO A 76 9.05 -2.65 15.69
C PRO A 76 10.21 -1.73 15.30
N SER A 77 10.83 -1.94 14.14
CA SER A 77 12.00 -1.19 13.68
C SER A 77 11.81 -0.73 12.24
N TYR A 78 11.32 0.50 12.08
CA TYR A 78 11.40 1.18 10.79
C TYR A 78 12.86 1.30 10.36
N PRO A 79 13.22 1.01 9.10
CA PRO A 79 14.59 1.21 8.63
C PRO A 79 14.95 2.69 8.82
N ARG A 80 15.99 2.97 9.60
CA ARG A 80 16.45 4.34 9.90
C ARG A 80 17.69 4.68 9.08
N SER A 81 17.77 5.92 8.62
CA SER A 81 18.99 6.43 8.00
C SER A 81 20.06 6.65 9.09
N PRO A 82 21.33 6.31 8.84
CA PRO A 82 22.40 6.33 9.85
C PRO A 82 22.82 7.75 10.27
N CYS A 83 22.65 8.76 9.41
CA CYS A 83 22.98 10.15 9.71
C CYS A 83 22.13 11.13 8.89
N ILE A 84 21.98 12.36 9.40
CA ILE A 84 21.26 13.45 8.73
C ILE A 84 22.20 14.14 7.73
N ARG A 85 21.88 14.07 6.43
CA ARG A 85 22.66 14.75 5.38
C ARG A 85 22.25 16.23 5.26
N LYS A 86 22.72 17.06 6.19
CA LYS A 86 22.38 18.50 6.29
C LYS A 86 22.54 19.28 4.97
N GLY A 87 23.62 19.02 4.22
CA GLY A 87 23.85 19.68 2.92
C GLY A 87 22.84 19.28 1.84
N TRP A 88 22.35 18.04 1.86
CA TRP A 88 21.27 17.62 0.96
C TRP A 88 19.94 18.27 1.36
N VAL A 89 19.62 18.31 2.66
CA VAL A 89 18.41 18.97 3.18
C VAL A 89 18.39 20.45 2.81
N ALA A 90 19.49 21.17 3.02
CA ALA A 90 19.58 22.59 2.67
C ALA A 90 19.30 22.84 1.18
N ARG A 91 19.82 21.98 0.28
CA ARG A 91 19.53 22.05 -1.16
C ARG A 91 18.06 21.78 -1.48
N GLN A 92 17.42 20.82 -0.81
CA GLN A 92 15.98 20.57 -1.01
C GLN A 92 15.12 21.71 -0.46
N PHE A 93 15.51 22.31 0.67
CA PHE A 93 14.81 23.46 1.24
C PHE A 93 14.89 24.69 0.33
N ALA A 94 16.04 24.94 -0.30
CA ALA A 94 16.17 25.99 -1.32
C ALA A 94 15.21 25.75 -2.51
N LYS A 95 15.12 24.50 -2.99
CA LYS A 95 14.16 24.13 -4.05
C LYS A 95 12.71 24.35 -3.60
N LEU A 96 12.37 24.04 -2.35
CA LEU A 96 11.03 24.25 -1.80
C LEU A 96 10.62 25.74 -1.85
N ILE A 97 11.51 26.64 -1.45
CA ILE A 97 11.26 28.10 -1.49
C ILE A 97 11.03 28.55 -2.95
N ILE A 98 11.89 28.13 -3.88
CA ILE A 98 11.78 28.50 -5.29
C ILE A 98 10.46 27.99 -5.89
N PHE A 99 10.12 26.72 -5.68
CA PHE A 99 8.89 26.14 -6.22
C PHE A 99 7.63 26.74 -5.59
N THR A 100 7.66 27.08 -4.30
CA THR A 100 6.54 27.73 -3.61
C THR A 100 6.36 29.16 -4.10
N GLY A 101 7.44 29.90 -4.33
CA GLY A 101 7.41 31.22 -4.95
C GLY A 101 6.87 31.19 -6.38
N PHE A 102 7.31 30.22 -7.18
CA PHE A 102 6.81 30.01 -8.55
C PHE A 102 5.30 29.68 -8.57
N MET A 103 4.83 28.84 -7.65
CA MET A 103 3.41 28.55 -7.48
C MET A 103 2.62 29.81 -7.13
N GLY A 104 3.13 30.62 -6.19
CA GLY A 104 2.53 31.91 -5.82
C GLY A 104 2.45 32.88 -7.01
N PHE A 105 3.49 32.94 -7.84
CA PHE A 105 3.51 33.73 -9.07
C PHE A 105 2.42 33.28 -10.06
N ILE A 106 2.25 31.97 -10.27
CA ILE A 106 1.17 31.45 -11.14
C ILE A 106 -0.21 31.86 -10.62
N ILE A 107 -0.42 31.76 -9.30
CA ILE A 107 -1.69 32.14 -8.67
C ILE A 107 -1.97 33.63 -8.90
N GLU A 108 -1.00 34.50 -8.64
CA GLU A 108 -1.18 35.95 -8.76
C GLU A 108 -1.32 36.40 -10.22
N GLN A 109 -0.52 35.84 -11.14
CA GLN A 109 -0.50 36.30 -12.53
C GLN A 109 -1.59 35.69 -13.42
N TYR A 110 -2.08 34.49 -13.09
CA TYR A 110 -3.06 33.79 -13.92
C TYR A 110 -4.39 33.60 -13.20
N ILE A 111 -4.40 33.09 -11.97
CA ILE A 111 -5.65 32.76 -11.27
C ILE A 111 -6.36 34.04 -10.79
N ASN A 112 -5.64 34.95 -10.14
CA ASN A 112 -6.21 36.18 -9.59
C ASN A 112 -6.90 37.07 -10.66
N PRO A 113 -6.31 37.37 -11.83
CA PRO A 113 -6.99 38.19 -12.84
C PRO A 113 -8.22 37.49 -13.43
N ILE A 114 -8.19 36.16 -13.62
CA ILE A 114 -9.34 35.41 -14.13
C ILE A 114 -10.49 35.45 -13.12
N VAL A 115 -10.19 35.27 -11.83
CA VAL A 115 -11.19 35.30 -10.75
C VAL A 115 -11.74 36.71 -10.51
N ARG A 116 -10.94 37.76 -10.62
CA ARG A 116 -11.43 39.14 -10.51
C ARG A 116 -12.33 39.51 -11.70
N ASN A 117 -11.97 39.07 -12.90
CA ASN A 117 -12.75 39.28 -14.11
C ASN A 117 -14.10 38.54 -14.07
N SER A 118 -14.19 37.41 -13.35
CA SER A 118 -15.44 36.65 -13.17
C SER A 118 -16.37 37.13 -12.05
N LYS A 119 -15.96 38.10 -11.22
CA LYS A 119 -16.83 38.69 -10.19
C LYS A 119 -17.94 39.57 -10.76
N HIS A 120 -17.79 40.05 -12.00
CA HIS A 120 -18.89 40.65 -12.74
C HIS A 120 -19.82 39.55 -13.29
N PRO A 121 -21.13 39.73 -13.16
CA PRO A 121 -22.04 38.74 -12.62
C PRO A 121 -22.18 37.49 -13.48
N LEU A 122 -22.33 36.36 -12.79
CA LEU A 122 -22.93 35.08 -13.21
C LEU A 122 -24.39 35.25 -13.72
N LYS A 123 -24.62 36.23 -14.58
CA LYS A 123 -25.91 36.57 -15.23
C LYS A 123 -25.92 36.18 -16.71
N GLY A 124 -24.80 35.67 -17.25
CA GLY A 124 -24.67 35.24 -18.64
C GLY A 124 -24.86 33.73 -18.80
N ASP A 125 -25.37 33.34 -19.96
CA ASP A 125 -25.61 31.97 -20.43
C ASP A 125 -24.59 30.92 -19.94
N LEU A 126 -25.05 29.67 -19.79
CA LEU A 126 -24.22 28.49 -19.44
C LEU A 126 -22.92 28.40 -20.23
N LEU A 127 -22.91 28.84 -21.49
CA LEU A 127 -21.74 28.91 -22.37
C LEU A 127 -20.63 29.81 -21.79
N TYR A 128 -20.98 30.96 -21.23
CA TYR A 128 -20.02 31.88 -20.61
C TYR A 128 -19.42 31.29 -19.33
N GLY A 129 -20.23 30.56 -18.55
CA GLY A 129 -19.76 29.82 -17.38
C GLY A 129 -18.74 28.74 -17.75
N ILE A 130 -19.05 27.94 -18.77
CA ILE A 130 -18.16 26.87 -19.27
C ILE A 130 -16.85 27.43 -19.80
N GLU A 131 -16.87 28.52 -20.58
CA GLU A 131 -15.66 29.17 -21.10
C GLU A 131 -14.72 29.61 -19.97
N ARG A 132 -15.27 30.17 -18.88
CA ARG A 132 -14.50 30.61 -17.72
C ARG A 132 -13.95 29.46 -16.91
N VAL A 133 -14.72 28.38 -16.71
CA VAL A 133 -14.25 27.16 -16.03
C VAL A 133 -13.12 26.50 -16.83
N LEU A 134 -13.23 26.44 -18.16
CA LEU A 134 -12.19 25.87 -19.01
C LEU A 134 -10.90 26.70 -19.00
N LYS A 135 -11.01 28.04 -18.95
CA LYS A 135 -9.84 28.92 -18.79
C LYS A 135 -9.17 28.80 -17.42
N LEU A 136 -9.93 28.44 -16.38
CA LEU A 136 -9.40 28.23 -15.03
C LEU A 136 -8.85 26.81 -14.80
N SER A 137 -9.33 25.81 -15.53
CA SER A 137 -8.96 24.40 -15.31
C SER A 137 -7.48 24.14 -15.57
N VAL A 138 -6.91 24.76 -16.61
CA VAL A 138 -5.50 24.62 -16.98
C VAL A 138 -4.55 25.13 -15.89
N PRO A 139 -4.60 26.40 -15.45
CA PRO A 139 -3.73 26.89 -14.37
C PRO A 139 -4.00 26.16 -13.05
N ASN A 140 -5.24 25.74 -12.79
CA ASN A 140 -5.57 24.95 -11.60
C ASN A 140 -4.86 23.57 -11.61
N LEU A 141 -4.85 22.87 -12.75
CA LEU A 141 -4.12 21.60 -12.90
C LEU A 141 -2.62 21.80 -12.64
N TYR A 142 -2.02 22.84 -13.21
CA TYR A 142 -0.59 23.14 -13.00
C TYR A 142 -0.27 23.44 -11.54
N VAL A 143 -1.07 24.29 -10.87
CA VAL A 143 -0.87 24.59 -9.44
C VAL A 143 -1.04 23.33 -8.60
N TRP A 144 -2.02 22.47 -8.92
CA TRP A 144 -2.24 21.21 -8.23
C TRP A 144 -1.04 20.25 -8.37
N LEU A 145 -0.49 20.09 -9.59
CA LEU A 145 0.70 19.27 -9.83
C LEU A 145 1.94 19.82 -9.13
N CYS A 146 2.13 21.14 -9.15
CA CYS A 146 3.22 21.81 -8.43
C CYS A 146 3.09 21.61 -6.92
N MET A 147 1.88 21.74 -6.37
CA MET A 147 1.59 21.52 -4.96
C MET A 147 1.84 20.07 -4.54
N PHE A 148 1.44 19.11 -5.38
CA PHE A 148 1.74 17.69 -5.18
C PHE A 148 3.25 17.45 -5.08
N TYR A 149 4.03 18.00 -6.02
CA TYR A 149 5.50 17.87 -5.99
C TYR A 149 6.12 18.55 -4.75
N CYS A 150 5.69 19.76 -4.41
CA CYS A 150 6.18 20.48 -3.23
C CYS A 150 5.92 19.70 -1.93
N PHE A 151 4.74 19.12 -1.79
CA PHE A 151 4.37 18.40 -0.59
C PHE A 151 4.99 17.00 -0.54
N PHE A 152 4.68 16.15 -1.52
CA PHE A 152 5.09 14.74 -1.48
C PHE A 152 6.57 14.53 -1.78
N HIS A 153 7.14 15.29 -2.72
CA HIS A 153 8.53 15.08 -3.14
C HIS A 153 9.52 15.94 -2.37
N LEU A 154 9.19 17.18 -2.02
CA LEU A 154 10.13 18.07 -1.30
C LEU A 154 9.88 17.98 0.22
N TRP A 155 8.68 18.31 0.69
CA TRP A 155 8.38 18.41 2.12
C TRP A 155 8.50 17.07 2.86
N LEU A 156 7.85 16.02 2.38
CA LEU A 156 7.93 14.70 3.04
C LEU A 156 9.34 14.11 3.03
N ASN A 157 10.11 14.33 1.97
CA ASN A 157 11.49 13.88 1.91
C ASN A 157 12.42 14.66 2.84
N ILE A 158 12.19 15.96 3.03
CA ILE A 158 12.89 16.76 4.06
C ILE A 158 12.52 16.25 5.45
N LEU A 159 11.21 16.05 5.71
CA LEU A 159 10.72 15.52 6.98
C LEU A 159 11.27 14.12 7.27
N ALA A 160 11.34 13.26 6.26
CA ALA A 160 11.93 11.92 6.37
C ALA A 160 13.41 11.97 6.75
N GLU A 161 14.19 12.86 6.14
CA GLU A 161 15.60 13.04 6.50
C GLU A 161 15.76 13.62 7.91
N LEU A 162 14.89 14.55 8.33
CA LEU A 162 14.90 15.11 9.69
C LEU A 162 14.53 14.08 10.76
N LEU A 163 13.58 13.19 10.47
CA LEU A 163 13.15 12.10 11.34
C LEU A 163 14.04 10.85 11.23
N CYS A 164 15.10 10.89 10.40
CA CYS A 164 15.93 9.74 10.05
C CYS A 164 15.12 8.53 9.54
N PHE A 165 13.97 8.76 8.92
CA PHE A 165 13.10 7.74 8.35
C PHE A 165 13.67 7.24 7.01
N GLY A 166 13.92 5.94 6.90
CA GLY A 166 14.57 5.32 5.75
C GLY A 166 13.64 5.00 4.58
N ASP A 167 12.34 4.75 4.82
CA ASP A 167 11.36 4.49 3.77
C ASP A 167 10.87 5.82 3.14
N ARG A 168 11.37 6.15 1.95
CA ARG A 168 11.10 7.42 1.25
C ARG A 168 10.11 7.27 0.11
N GLU A 169 9.45 6.13 0.00
CA GLU A 169 8.53 5.83 -1.10
C GLU A 169 7.11 6.34 -0.77
N PHE A 170 6.94 7.67 -0.84
CA PHE A 170 5.66 8.32 -0.51
C PHE A 170 4.61 8.22 -1.61
N TYR A 171 5.03 8.07 -2.86
CA TYR A 171 4.16 7.94 -4.05
C TYR A 171 4.82 7.03 -5.09
N LYS A 172 4.02 6.43 -5.97
CA LYS A 172 4.47 5.61 -7.12
C LYS A 172 4.16 6.32 -8.44
N ASP A 173 4.44 5.66 -9.57
CA ASP A 173 4.19 6.15 -10.93
C ASP A 173 2.68 6.26 -11.27
N TRP A 174 1.96 7.08 -10.51
CA TRP A 174 0.51 7.25 -10.59
C TRP A 174 0.05 7.86 -11.91
N TRP A 175 0.94 8.57 -12.61
CA TRP A 175 0.67 9.12 -13.95
C TRP A 175 0.55 8.03 -15.02
N ASN A 176 1.07 6.82 -14.77
CA ASN A 176 0.92 5.67 -15.68
C ASN A 176 -0.21 4.71 -15.24
N ALA A 177 -1.06 5.14 -14.31
CA ALA A 177 -2.19 4.34 -13.85
C ALA A 177 -3.23 4.16 -14.98
N LYS A 178 -3.59 2.91 -15.27
CA LYS A 178 -4.59 2.56 -16.28
C LYS A 178 -6.03 2.60 -15.75
N SER A 179 -6.19 2.61 -14.43
CA SER A 179 -7.49 2.63 -13.76
C SER A 179 -7.52 3.68 -12.65
N VAL A 180 -8.72 4.19 -12.36
CA VAL A 180 -8.95 5.12 -11.24
C VAL A 180 -8.60 4.46 -9.91
N GLY A 181 -8.84 3.15 -9.78
CA GLY A 181 -8.47 2.38 -8.58
C GLY A 181 -6.97 2.36 -8.34
N ASP A 182 -6.17 2.14 -9.39
CA ASP A 182 -4.71 2.14 -9.28
C ASP A 182 -4.16 3.55 -9.03
N TYR A 183 -4.76 4.57 -9.63
CA TYR A 183 -4.43 5.97 -9.34
C TYR A 183 -4.54 6.28 -7.85
N TRP A 184 -5.67 5.94 -7.21
CA TRP A 184 -5.87 6.19 -5.77
C TRP A 184 -4.88 5.44 -4.88
N ARG A 185 -4.42 4.26 -5.31
CA ARG A 185 -3.43 3.45 -4.58
C ARG A 185 -2.02 4.02 -4.71
N MET A 186 -1.68 4.56 -5.87
CA MET A 186 -0.32 4.97 -6.22
C MET A 186 -0.01 6.43 -5.85
N TRP A 187 -1.02 7.31 -5.83
CA TRP A 187 -0.81 8.75 -5.59
C TRP A 187 -0.32 9.05 -4.16
N ASN A 188 -0.84 8.33 -3.15
CA ASN A 188 -0.53 8.55 -1.74
C ASN A 188 -0.40 7.22 -1.01
N MET A 189 0.83 6.69 -1.03
CA MET A 189 1.15 5.41 -0.43
C MET A 189 0.89 5.37 1.08
N PRO A 190 1.23 6.40 1.89
CA PRO A 190 0.95 6.40 3.32
C PRO A 190 -0.54 6.26 3.65
N VAL A 191 -1.41 7.03 2.99
CA VAL A 191 -2.86 6.97 3.23
C VAL A 191 -3.42 5.64 2.74
N HIS A 192 -2.98 5.15 1.57
CA HIS A 192 -3.40 3.85 1.07
C HIS A 192 -3.01 2.71 2.04
N LYS A 193 -1.75 2.66 2.48
CA LYS A 193 -1.25 1.69 3.47
C LYS A 193 -2.05 1.80 4.78
N TRP A 194 -2.34 3.02 5.24
CA TRP A 194 -3.13 3.25 6.45
C TRP A 194 -4.57 2.74 6.32
N MET A 195 -5.25 3.06 5.21
CA MET A 195 -6.61 2.61 4.94
C MET A 195 -6.70 1.08 4.81
N VAL A 196 -5.76 0.46 4.10
CA VAL A 196 -5.72 -1.01 3.98
C VAL A 196 -5.53 -1.63 5.36
N ARG A 197 -4.60 -1.11 6.17
CA ARG A 197 -4.32 -1.63 7.51
C ARG A 197 -5.51 -1.50 8.47
N HIS A 198 -6.11 -0.31 8.56
CA HIS A 198 -7.09 0.00 9.62
C HIS A 198 -8.55 -0.18 9.20
N VAL A 199 -8.87 0.00 7.92
CA VAL A 199 -10.27 -0.07 7.45
C VAL A 199 -10.54 -1.43 6.82
N TYR A 200 -9.70 -1.85 5.87
CA TYR A 200 -9.98 -3.06 5.08
C TYR A 200 -9.85 -4.34 5.90
N PHE A 201 -8.76 -4.51 6.66
CA PHE A 201 -8.60 -5.72 7.49
C PHE A 201 -9.67 -5.84 8.58
N HIS A 202 -10.08 -4.73 9.21
CA HIS A 202 -11.13 -4.74 10.22
C HIS A 202 -12.50 -5.08 9.62
N ALA A 203 -12.82 -4.53 8.43
CA ALA A 203 -14.06 -4.83 7.73
C ALA A 203 -14.14 -6.32 7.29
N CYS A 204 -13.05 -6.86 6.73
CA CYS A 204 -13.02 -8.27 6.31
C CYS A 204 -13.01 -9.25 7.49
N ALA A 205 -12.30 -8.92 8.57
CA ALA A 205 -12.29 -9.75 9.79
C ALA A 205 -13.69 -9.81 10.43
N GLY A 206 -14.44 -8.71 10.43
CA GLY A 206 -15.81 -8.66 10.95
C GLY A 206 -16.81 -9.52 10.17
N ILE A 207 -16.56 -9.79 8.88
CA ILE A 207 -17.43 -10.63 8.03
C ILE A 207 -17.22 -12.14 8.32
N TYR A 208 -16.00 -12.55 8.72
CA TYR A 208 -15.68 -13.95 9.06
C TYR A 208 -16.03 -14.36 10.50
N GLN A 209 -16.63 -13.44 11.26
CA GLN A 209 -16.98 -13.62 12.66
C GLN A 209 -18.51 -13.58 12.90
N LYS A 210 -19.30 -13.51 11.83
CA LYS A 210 -20.74 -13.82 11.80
C LYS A 210 -20.95 -15.12 11.03
#